data_AF-A0A1V4I0I5-F1
#
_entry.id   AF-A0A1V4I0I5-F1
#
_cell.length_a   1.000
_cell.length_b   1.000
_cell.length_c   1.000
_cell.angle_alpha   90.00
_cell.angle_beta   90.00
_cell.angle_gamma   90.00
#
_symmetry.space_group_name_H-M   'P 1'
#
loop_
_entity.id
_entity.type
_entity.pdbx_description
1 polymer ?
#
loop_
_entity_poly.entity_id
_entity_poly.type
_entity_poly.pdbx_seq_one_letter_code
_entity_poly.pdbx_strand_id
1 'polypeptide(L)'
;MIFGGNHRCNSSRRSWPFLVSVVTLLATFPYAASAQLFGERPPPVPPASIPEAPSEPAISLAPSSGPASTPNLPAPLTQVPAAAVPLTAPPSIAAPAQGVLSLTARYGKDLPVINSGLIWRVYSERPDETGAFKLVRENHDATPSLVLPPGGYVVHVSLGLVSAARPVTLKPDTDRESFVLPAGGLQIEGRVGASMIPPNQISFSIYKGSQFEGTERAPLVPNVAGGDVMLLPEGTYYIVSTYGDANSVVRSDISVQAGKLTDVTISHRAALITLKLVSDKGGEALANTAWSVLTPGGDVIKESIGAFPSVILAEGEYRVIAKNEGKVFERGFEVFNGVDGEIEVLAH
;
A
#
# COMPACT_ATOMS: atom_id res chain seq x y z
N MET A 1 -50.13 42.34 41.03
CA MET A 1 -49.73 42.43 42.45
C MET A 1 -49.17 41.08 42.87
N ILE A 2 -47.96 41.10 43.42
CA ILE A 2 -47.16 39.97 43.90
C ILE A 2 -47.63 39.59 45.31
N PHE A 3 -47.85 38.30 45.58
CA PHE A 3 -47.72 37.60 46.87
C PHE A 3 -47.70 36.10 46.49
N GLY A 4 -46.77 35.22 46.87
CA GLY A 4 -45.98 35.12 48.10
C GLY A 4 -46.56 33.97 48.94
N GLY A 5 -45.83 32.85 49.12
CA GLY A 5 -46.26 31.78 50.03
C GLY A 5 -45.53 30.44 49.92
N ASN A 6 -44.40 30.33 50.63
CA ASN A 6 -43.71 29.09 51.02
C ASN A 6 -44.56 28.22 51.96
N HIS A 7 -44.36 26.89 51.93
CA HIS A 7 -44.35 25.88 53.02
C HIS A 7 -44.42 24.49 52.35
N ARG A 8 -43.80 23.38 52.79
CA ARG A 8 -42.88 23.02 53.88
C ARG A 8 -42.28 21.66 53.47
N CYS A 9 -41.01 21.46 53.80
CA CYS A 9 -40.31 20.18 53.82
C CYS A 9 -40.57 19.48 55.17
N ASN A 10 -40.86 18.16 55.20
CA ASN A 10 -40.31 17.27 56.22
C ASN A 10 -40.46 15.76 55.92
N SER A 11 -39.36 15.05 56.19
CA SER A 11 -39.20 13.70 56.76
C SER A 11 -39.85 12.47 56.09
N SER A 12 -39.00 11.53 55.67
CA SER A 12 -38.85 10.30 56.44
C SER A 12 -37.45 9.68 56.26
N ARG A 13 -36.75 9.55 57.39
CA ARG A 13 -35.56 8.74 57.61
C ARG A 13 -35.96 7.27 57.66
N ARG A 14 -35.15 6.38 57.10
CA ARG A 14 -35.02 5.01 57.63
C ARG A 14 -33.58 4.53 57.46
N SER A 15 -33.01 4.09 58.57
CA SER A 15 -31.61 3.79 58.80
C SER A 15 -31.40 2.28 58.96
N TRP A 16 -30.33 1.77 58.31
CA TRP A 16 -29.44 0.64 58.67
C TRP A 16 -29.98 -0.81 58.79
N PRO A 17 -29.12 -1.87 58.74
CA PRO A 17 -27.69 -1.90 59.08
C PRO A 17 -26.68 -2.47 58.05
N PHE A 18 -25.42 -2.10 58.34
CA PHE A 18 -24.16 -2.71 57.93
C PHE A 18 -24.20 -4.22 57.74
N LEU A 19 -23.63 -4.68 56.61
CA LEU A 19 -23.03 -6.00 56.49
C LEU A 19 -21.57 -5.81 56.05
N VAL A 20 -20.70 -6.02 57.03
CA VAL A 20 -19.25 -6.15 56.87
C VAL A 20 -18.99 -7.53 56.26
N SER A 21 -18.48 -7.59 55.03
CA SER A 21 -17.89 -8.81 54.47
C SER A 21 -16.44 -8.55 54.09
N VAL A 22 -15.59 -8.96 55.03
CA VAL A 22 -14.23 -9.46 54.94
C VAL A 22 -13.69 -9.62 53.51
N VAL A 23 -12.79 -8.71 53.15
CA VAL A 23 -11.83 -8.86 52.05
C VAL A 23 -10.84 -9.96 52.46
N THR A 24 -10.99 -11.15 51.88
CA THR A 24 -9.98 -12.22 51.98
C THR A 24 -9.03 -12.08 50.81
N LEU A 25 -7.84 -11.55 51.11
CA LEU A 25 -6.71 -11.40 50.20
C LEU A 25 -6.09 -12.80 49.96
N LEU A 26 -6.53 -13.50 48.90
CA LEU A 26 -5.77 -14.64 48.38
C LEU A 26 -4.65 -14.08 47.49
N ALA A 27 -3.44 -14.04 48.07
CA ALA A 27 -2.20 -13.86 47.33
C ALA A 27 -1.95 -15.10 46.45
N THR A 28 -2.40 -15.04 45.20
CA THR A 28 -1.94 -15.97 44.16
C THR A 28 -0.65 -15.40 43.56
N PHE A 29 0.42 -16.17 43.75
CA PHE A 29 1.76 -15.90 43.25
C PHE A 29 1.75 -15.61 41.75
N PRO A 30 2.48 -14.60 41.26
CA PRO A 30 2.73 -14.48 39.83
C PRO A 30 3.59 -15.67 39.42
N TYR A 31 3.03 -16.56 38.61
CA TYR A 31 3.82 -17.53 37.87
C TYR A 31 4.67 -16.72 36.91
N ALA A 32 5.95 -16.56 37.25
CA ALA A 32 6.95 -16.04 36.33
C ALA A 32 7.03 -17.04 35.17
N ALA A 33 6.32 -16.74 34.09
CA ALA A 33 6.54 -17.39 32.82
C ALA A 33 7.97 -17.04 32.40
N SER A 34 8.87 -17.98 32.67
CA SER A 34 10.21 -17.98 32.12
C SER A 34 10.03 -18.00 30.61
N ALA A 35 10.20 -16.86 29.97
CA ALA A 35 10.43 -16.81 28.54
C ALA A 35 11.60 -17.75 28.27
N GLN A 36 11.35 -18.82 27.51
CA GLN A 36 12.41 -19.69 27.03
C GLN A 36 13.23 -18.85 26.07
N LEU A 37 14.24 -18.21 26.66
CA LEU A 37 15.42 -17.68 26.02
C LEU A 37 15.88 -18.70 24.97
N PHE A 38 15.94 -18.22 23.72
CA PHE A 38 16.87 -18.67 22.70
C PHE A 38 16.99 -20.19 22.57
N GLY A 39 16.35 -20.77 21.56
CA GLY A 39 16.75 -22.07 21.07
C GLY A 39 18.27 -22.11 20.89
N GLU A 40 18.91 -23.17 21.40
CA GLU A 40 20.32 -23.51 21.20
C GLU A 40 20.64 -23.82 19.73
N ARG A 41 20.39 -22.86 18.84
CA ARG A 41 21.03 -22.85 17.54
C ARG A 41 22.14 -21.82 17.59
N PRO A 42 23.41 -22.23 17.48
CA PRO A 42 24.46 -21.26 17.23
C PRO A 42 24.09 -20.44 15.99
N PRO A 43 24.35 -19.12 15.98
CA PRO A 43 24.11 -18.32 14.78
C PRO A 43 24.85 -18.95 13.59
N PRO A 44 24.27 -18.96 12.38
CA PRO A 44 24.95 -19.49 11.22
C PRO A 44 26.28 -18.75 11.04
N VAL A 45 27.37 -19.50 11.14
CA VAL A 45 28.72 -19.00 10.90
C VAL A 45 28.78 -18.52 9.45
N PRO A 46 29.16 -17.26 9.17
CA PRO A 46 29.35 -16.82 7.79
C PRO A 46 30.42 -17.71 7.15
N PRO A 47 30.27 -18.10 5.87
CA PRO A 47 31.31 -18.87 5.19
C PRO A 47 32.63 -18.10 5.29
N ALA A 48 33.68 -18.80 5.71
CA ALA A 48 35.01 -18.25 5.81
C ALA A 48 35.39 -17.57 4.50
N SER A 49 36.02 -16.39 4.61
CA SER A 49 36.66 -15.72 3.49
C SER A 49 37.56 -16.74 2.77
N ILE A 50 37.27 -16.98 1.50
CA ILE A 50 38.07 -17.82 0.63
C ILE A 50 39.53 -17.36 0.77
N PRO A 51 40.47 -18.23 1.16
CA PRO A 51 41.87 -17.90 1.17
C PRO A 51 42.26 -17.37 -0.20
N GLU A 52 42.77 -16.14 -0.20
CA GLU A 52 43.37 -15.48 -1.35
C GLU A 52 44.35 -16.46 -2.00
N ALA A 53 44.04 -16.87 -3.22
CA ALA A 53 44.96 -17.67 -4.01
C ALA A 53 46.27 -16.89 -4.15
N PRO A 54 47.43 -17.52 -3.94
CA PRO A 54 48.70 -16.85 -4.13
C PRO A 54 48.73 -16.25 -5.53
N SER A 55 49.03 -14.96 -5.61
CA SER A 55 49.18 -14.23 -6.85
C SER A 55 50.26 -14.91 -7.69
N GLU A 56 49.84 -15.77 -8.61
CA GLU A 56 50.69 -16.21 -9.70
C GLU A 56 51.06 -14.97 -10.52
N PRO A 57 52.34 -14.78 -10.84
CA PRO A 57 52.78 -13.59 -11.56
C PRO A 57 52.15 -13.61 -12.94
N ALA A 58 51.39 -12.56 -13.25
CA ALA A 58 50.92 -12.28 -14.60
C ALA A 58 52.13 -12.30 -15.55
N ILE A 59 52.06 -13.19 -16.53
CA ILE A 59 53.06 -13.39 -17.57
C ILE A 59 53.03 -12.11 -18.43
N SER A 60 54.00 -11.23 -18.18
CA SER A 60 54.19 -9.98 -18.91
C SER A 60 54.67 -10.30 -20.33
N LEU A 61 53.83 -10.03 -21.34
CA LEU A 61 54.17 -10.12 -22.77
C LEU A 61 54.88 -8.86 -23.29
N ALA A 62 55.67 -8.20 -22.44
CA ALA A 62 56.55 -7.11 -22.85
C ALA A 62 57.98 -7.63 -23.07
N PRO A 63 58.63 -7.40 -24.23
CA PRO A 63 60.02 -7.77 -24.41
C PRO A 63 60.91 -6.91 -23.51
N SER A 64 61.70 -7.58 -22.68
CA SER A 64 62.75 -6.98 -21.86
C SER A 64 63.90 -6.52 -22.75
N SER A 65 64.20 -5.22 -22.74
CA SER A 65 65.37 -4.66 -23.43
C SER A 65 66.34 -4.13 -22.38
N GLY A 66 67.37 -4.93 -22.08
CA GLY A 66 68.62 -4.48 -21.46
C GLY A 66 69.58 -3.90 -22.51
N PRO A 67 70.60 -3.15 -22.10
CA PRO A 67 71.21 -2.09 -22.90
C PRO A 67 72.41 -2.57 -23.72
N ALA A 68 72.55 -2.09 -24.96
CA ALA A 68 73.86 -1.86 -25.59
C ALA A 68 73.73 -1.05 -26.89
N SER A 69 74.44 0.08 -26.89
CA SER A 69 75.25 0.61 -28.00
C SER A 69 74.58 1.27 -29.21
N THR A 70 74.80 2.58 -29.28
CA THR A 70 74.68 3.52 -30.41
C THR A 70 75.37 3.05 -31.70
N PRO A 71 74.97 3.61 -32.86
CA PRO A 71 75.86 4.61 -33.47
C PRO A 71 75.13 5.84 -34.07
N ASN A 72 75.60 7.01 -33.61
CA ASN A 72 76.02 8.20 -34.37
C ASN A 72 75.32 8.56 -35.70
N LEU A 73 74.80 9.79 -35.81
CA LEU A 73 74.78 10.71 -36.99
C LEU A 73 74.12 12.06 -36.58
N PRO A 74 74.40 13.19 -37.26
CA PRO A 74 74.71 14.49 -36.64
C PRO A 74 73.52 15.45 -36.55
N ALA A 75 73.69 16.48 -35.72
CA ALA A 75 72.71 17.55 -35.46
C ALA A 75 72.43 18.45 -36.68
N PRO A 76 71.20 18.96 -36.84
CA PRO A 76 70.94 20.16 -37.60
C PRO A 76 70.57 21.35 -36.69
N LEU A 77 71.47 22.32 -36.70
CA LEU A 77 71.29 23.77 -36.82
C LEU A 77 69.95 24.40 -36.37
N THR A 78 70.10 25.31 -35.43
CA THR A 78 69.28 26.47 -35.10
C THR A 78 68.66 27.16 -36.32
N GLN A 79 67.33 27.35 -36.31
CA GLN A 79 66.71 28.45 -37.04
C GLN A 79 65.43 28.94 -36.31
N VAL A 80 65.41 30.23 -35.98
CA VAL A 80 64.27 31.03 -35.51
C VAL A 80 64.40 32.38 -36.25
N PRO A 81 63.35 33.16 -36.55
CA PRO A 81 61.93 32.88 -36.77
C PRO A 81 61.47 33.32 -38.19
N ALA A 82 60.38 32.74 -38.72
CA ALA A 82 59.70 33.30 -39.88
C ALA A 82 58.19 33.36 -39.62
N ALA A 83 57.71 34.61 -39.62
CA ALA A 83 56.36 35.12 -39.84
C ALA A 83 55.15 34.20 -39.62
N ALA A 84 54.26 34.68 -38.74
CA ALA A 84 52.90 34.20 -38.54
C ALA A 84 52.10 34.08 -39.85
N VAL A 85 51.53 32.90 -40.06
CA VAL A 85 50.32 32.66 -40.86
C VAL A 85 49.41 31.77 -40.02
N PRO A 86 48.13 32.12 -39.80
CA PRO A 86 47.23 31.29 -39.03
C PRO A 86 46.87 30.07 -39.88
N LEU A 87 47.43 28.92 -39.55
CA LEU A 87 46.95 27.66 -40.10
C LEU A 87 45.65 27.32 -39.36
N THR A 88 44.57 27.58 -40.09
CA THR A 88 43.18 27.22 -39.88
C THR A 88 43.04 25.94 -39.06
N ALA A 89 42.38 26.07 -37.90
CA ALA A 89 41.91 24.91 -37.15
C ALA A 89 41.07 24.01 -38.08
N PRO A 90 41.18 22.68 -37.99
CA PRO A 90 40.26 21.79 -38.69
C PRO A 90 38.83 22.18 -38.33
N PRO A 91 37.85 22.10 -39.26
CA PRO A 91 36.48 22.41 -38.93
C PRO A 91 36.07 21.48 -37.78
N SER A 92 35.90 22.05 -36.60
CA SER A 92 35.14 21.39 -35.54
C SER A 92 33.81 21.07 -36.18
N ILE A 93 33.55 19.78 -36.44
CA ILE A 93 32.22 19.30 -36.75
C ILE A 93 31.38 19.85 -35.61
N ALA A 94 30.55 20.86 -35.92
CA ALA A 94 29.72 21.50 -34.93
C ALA A 94 28.93 20.36 -34.28
N ALA A 95 29.18 20.10 -32.99
CA ALA A 95 28.31 19.23 -32.23
C ALA A 95 26.89 19.73 -32.49
N PRO A 96 25.95 18.87 -32.91
CA PRO A 96 24.59 19.30 -33.18
C PRO A 96 24.13 20.06 -31.94
N ALA A 97 23.77 21.34 -32.07
CA ALA A 97 23.54 22.21 -30.92
C ALA A 97 22.61 21.51 -29.93
N GLN A 98 23.09 21.08 -28.76
CA GLN A 98 22.29 20.25 -27.86
C GLN A 98 21.57 21.16 -26.87
N GLY A 99 20.26 21.00 -26.72
CA GLY A 99 19.49 21.60 -25.64
C GLY A 99 19.53 20.71 -24.40
N VAL A 100 19.47 21.32 -23.22
CA VAL A 100 19.35 20.58 -21.95
C VAL A 100 17.93 20.76 -21.43
N LEU A 101 17.16 19.68 -21.41
CA LEU A 101 15.81 19.67 -20.86
C LEU A 101 15.85 19.19 -19.41
N SER A 102 15.65 20.11 -18.47
CA SER A 102 15.54 19.80 -17.04
C SER A 102 14.07 19.64 -16.67
N LEU A 103 13.71 18.46 -16.17
CA LEU A 103 12.33 18.11 -15.84
C LEU A 103 12.13 18.07 -14.33
N THR A 104 10.99 18.59 -13.86
CA THR A 104 10.57 18.51 -12.45
C THR A 104 9.07 18.23 -12.36
N ALA A 105 8.64 17.51 -11.33
CA ALA A 105 7.24 17.16 -11.12
C ALA A 105 6.79 17.54 -9.71
N ARG A 106 5.55 18.03 -9.55
CA ARG A 106 4.95 18.45 -8.29
C ARG A 106 3.51 17.96 -8.19
N TYR A 107 3.00 17.72 -6.99
CA TYR A 107 1.59 17.36 -6.79
C TYR A 107 0.62 18.54 -7.02
N GLY A 108 1.13 19.77 -6.99
CA GLY A 108 0.37 21.02 -7.12
C GLY A 108 1.31 22.19 -7.41
N LYS A 109 0.75 23.35 -7.79
CA LYS A 109 1.54 24.52 -8.22
C LYS A 109 2.54 25.00 -7.14
N ASP A 110 2.12 24.94 -5.88
CA ASP A 110 2.87 25.45 -4.72
C ASP A 110 3.40 24.34 -3.79
N LEU A 111 3.44 23.09 -4.28
CA LEU A 111 3.90 21.95 -3.49
C LEU A 111 5.37 21.62 -3.77
N PRO A 112 6.05 20.94 -2.83
CA PRO A 112 7.40 20.43 -3.05
C PRO A 112 7.51 19.55 -4.30
N VAL A 113 8.72 19.50 -4.86
CA VAL A 113 9.04 18.61 -5.97
C VAL A 113 8.99 17.16 -5.49
N ILE A 114 8.38 16.29 -6.29
CA ILE A 114 8.31 14.85 -6.06
C ILE A 114 9.71 14.28 -6.23
N ASN A 115 10.20 13.57 -5.22
CA ASN A 115 11.59 13.12 -5.10
C ASN A 115 11.81 11.64 -5.48
N SER A 116 10.77 10.88 -5.79
CA SER A 116 10.90 9.45 -6.14
C SER A 116 9.68 8.90 -6.88
N GLY A 117 9.86 7.77 -7.58
CA GLY A 117 8.77 7.00 -8.21
C GLY A 117 8.29 7.54 -9.55
N LEU A 118 8.91 8.62 -10.05
CA LEU A 118 8.58 9.22 -11.33
C LEU A 118 9.19 8.40 -12.48
N ILE A 119 8.44 8.28 -13.56
CA ILE A 119 8.93 7.73 -14.82
C ILE A 119 8.68 8.77 -15.90
N TRP A 120 9.77 9.26 -16.47
CA TRP A 120 9.81 10.24 -17.54
C TRP A 120 10.01 9.51 -18.87
N ARG A 121 9.12 9.74 -19.82
CA ARG A 121 9.21 9.24 -21.19
C ARG A 121 9.12 10.41 -22.15
N VAL A 122 10.16 10.61 -22.95
CA VAL A 122 10.22 11.68 -23.94
C VAL A 122 10.04 11.06 -25.31
N TYR A 123 8.98 11.46 -25.99
CA TYR A 123 8.64 11.03 -27.34
C TYR A 123 8.96 12.13 -28.35
N SER A 124 9.23 11.78 -29.61
CA SER A 124 9.28 12.75 -30.70
C SER A 124 7.90 13.36 -30.95
N GLU A 125 7.79 14.66 -31.23
CA GLU A 125 6.50 15.28 -31.61
C GLU A 125 5.96 14.74 -32.94
N ARG A 126 6.86 14.31 -33.84
CA ARG A 126 6.46 13.69 -35.10
C ARG A 126 6.21 12.19 -34.89
N PRO A 127 5.04 11.67 -35.28
CA PRO A 127 4.83 10.24 -35.39
C PRO A 127 5.69 9.68 -36.54
N ASP A 128 6.10 8.41 -36.44
CA ASP A 128 6.78 7.73 -37.54
C ASP A 128 5.77 7.28 -38.63
N GLU A 129 6.26 6.60 -39.67
CA GLU A 129 5.45 6.10 -40.80
C GLU A 129 4.26 5.20 -40.39
N THR A 130 4.29 4.62 -39.19
CA THR A 130 3.25 3.79 -38.57
C THR A 130 2.23 4.59 -37.74
N GLY A 131 2.44 5.90 -37.54
CA GLY A 131 1.60 6.75 -36.71
C GLY A 131 1.94 6.73 -35.21
N ALA A 132 2.97 5.98 -34.79
CA ALA A 132 3.41 5.91 -33.40
C ALA A 132 4.46 6.99 -33.08
N PHE A 133 4.39 7.56 -31.87
CA PHE A 133 5.41 8.47 -31.38
C PHE A 133 6.64 7.69 -30.90
N LYS A 134 7.84 8.02 -31.41
CA LYS A 134 9.07 7.29 -31.07
C LYS A 134 9.58 7.72 -29.69
N LEU A 135 9.81 6.76 -28.80
CA LEU A 135 10.49 7.01 -27.52
C LEU A 135 11.95 7.40 -27.79
N VAL A 136 12.31 8.62 -27.41
CA VAL A 136 13.66 9.19 -27.56
C VAL A 136 14.49 8.96 -26.30
N ARG A 137 13.87 9.10 -25.13
CA ARG A 137 14.53 8.90 -23.83
C ARG A 137 13.53 8.43 -22.78
N GLU A 138 13.98 7.55 -21.91
CA GLU A 138 13.30 7.19 -20.66
C GLU A 138 14.23 7.49 -19.48
N ASN A 139 13.69 8.01 -18.38
CA ASN A 139 14.43 8.22 -17.14
C ASN A 139 13.51 8.03 -15.91
N HIS A 140 14.08 7.56 -14.80
CA HIS A 140 13.40 7.34 -13.51
C HIS A 140 13.87 8.29 -12.40
N ASP A 141 14.82 9.18 -12.69
CA ASP A 141 15.28 10.20 -11.74
C ASP A 141 14.15 11.18 -11.37
N ALA A 142 14.21 11.75 -10.17
CA ALA A 142 13.25 12.75 -9.72
C ALA A 142 13.34 14.06 -10.52
N THR A 143 14.56 14.45 -10.88
CA THR A 143 14.86 15.70 -11.60
C THR A 143 15.87 15.46 -12.71
N PRO A 144 15.50 14.74 -13.79
CA PRO A 144 16.45 14.39 -14.83
C PRO A 144 16.80 15.61 -15.68
N SER A 145 18.07 15.72 -16.06
CA SER A 145 18.56 16.66 -17.07
C SER A 145 18.90 15.88 -18.34
N LEU A 146 18.05 16.02 -19.37
CA LEU A 146 18.16 15.28 -20.62
C LEU A 146 18.82 16.15 -21.67
N VAL A 147 19.91 15.67 -22.27
CA VAL A 147 20.54 16.33 -23.41
C VAL A 147 19.92 15.80 -24.69
N LEU A 148 19.24 16.66 -25.44
CA LEU A 148 18.49 16.31 -26.64
C LEU A 148 18.73 17.35 -27.76
N PRO A 149 18.68 16.94 -29.05
CA PRO A 149 18.72 17.89 -30.16
C PRO A 149 17.54 18.86 -30.10
N PRO A 150 17.65 20.09 -30.61
CA PRO A 150 16.57 21.07 -30.60
C PRO A 150 15.46 20.58 -31.53
N GLY A 151 14.22 20.67 -31.08
CA GLY A 151 13.09 20.09 -31.77
C GLY A 151 11.86 19.97 -30.87
N GLY A 152 10.75 19.53 -31.45
CA GLY A 152 9.54 19.26 -30.71
C GLY A 152 9.52 17.85 -30.13
N TYR A 153 9.13 17.77 -28.86
CA TYR A 153 9.02 16.53 -28.10
C TYR A 153 7.71 16.50 -27.31
N VAL A 154 7.22 15.31 -26.99
CA VAL A 154 6.13 15.12 -26.03
C VAL A 154 6.70 14.44 -24.80
N VAL A 155 6.70 15.14 -23.67
CA VAL A 155 7.17 14.62 -22.39
C VAL A 155 5.97 14.05 -21.65
N HIS A 156 6.03 12.76 -21.34
CA HIS A 156 5.08 12.04 -20.52
C HIS A 156 5.74 11.71 -19.18
N VAL A 157 5.07 12.07 -18.08
CA VAL A 157 5.50 11.75 -16.73
C VAL A 157 4.41 10.91 -16.06
N SER A 158 4.81 9.81 -15.42
CA SER A 158 3.89 8.95 -14.68
C SER A 158 4.42 8.61 -13.29
N LEU A 159 3.50 8.51 -12.34
CA LEU A 159 3.71 8.11 -10.96
C LEU A 159 2.54 7.21 -10.55
N GLY A 160 2.75 5.89 -10.57
CA GLY A 160 1.68 4.91 -10.32
C GLY A 160 0.52 5.07 -11.29
N LEU A 161 -0.66 5.41 -10.76
CA LEU A 161 -1.90 5.62 -11.54
C LEU A 161 -2.04 7.05 -12.10
N VAL A 162 -1.11 7.94 -11.77
CA VAL A 162 -1.18 9.36 -12.14
C VAL A 162 -0.21 9.62 -13.28
N SER A 163 -0.69 10.27 -14.35
CA SER A 163 0.16 10.63 -15.49
C SER A 163 -0.19 12.00 -16.05
N ALA A 164 0.80 12.69 -16.60
CA ALA A 164 0.64 13.93 -17.35
C ALA A 164 1.51 13.92 -18.61
N ALA A 165 1.00 14.48 -19.70
CA ALA A 165 1.75 14.65 -20.94
C ALA A 165 1.72 16.10 -21.40
N ARG A 166 2.85 16.62 -21.89
CA ARG A 166 2.93 17.97 -22.46
C ARG A 166 3.88 18.02 -23.66
N PRO A 167 3.49 18.68 -24.77
CA PRO A 167 4.41 19.02 -25.84
C PRO A 167 5.39 20.10 -25.36
N VAL A 168 6.67 19.92 -25.65
CA VAL A 168 7.78 20.81 -25.29
C VAL A 168 8.62 21.05 -26.53
N THR A 169 8.91 22.31 -26.84
CA THR A 169 9.78 22.69 -27.95
C THR A 169 11.15 23.04 -27.42
N LEU A 170 12.10 22.11 -27.53
CA LEU A 170 13.45 22.29 -27.02
C LEU A 170 14.26 23.20 -27.95
N LYS A 171 14.83 24.26 -27.37
CA LYS A 171 15.78 25.18 -28.00
C LYS A 171 17.23 24.72 -27.72
N PRO A 172 18.24 25.24 -28.43
CA PRO A 172 19.66 24.91 -28.17
C PRO A 172 20.22 25.51 -26.85
N ASP A 173 19.37 25.67 -25.82
CA ASP A 173 19.70 26.22 -24.50
C ASP A 173 19.15 25.28 -23.41
N THR A 174 19.32 25.64 -22.14
CA THR A 174 18.73 24.94 -21.00
C THR A 174 17.26 25.34 -20.85
N ASP A 175 16.38 24.38 -21.08
CA ASP A 175 14.95 24.51 -20.85
C ASP A 175 14.56 23.83 -19.53
N ARG A 176 13.62 24.44 -18.78
CA ARG A 176 13.19 23.95 -17.47
C ARG A 176 11.68 23.82 -17.48
N GLU A 177 11.23 22.58 -17.44
CA GLU A 177 9.81 22.25 -17.48
C GLU A 177 9.34 21.68 -16.13
N SER A 178 8.21 22.21 -15.65
CA SER A 178 7.57 21.76 -14.42
C SER A 178 6.21 21.14 -14.72
N PHE A 179 6.02 19.91 -14.29
CA PHE A 179 4.79 19.14 -14.44
C PHE A 179 4.01 19.14 -13.13
N VAL A 180 2.68 19.32 -13.24
CA VAL A 180 1.78 19.17 -12.10
C VAL A 180 1.04 17.84 -12.29
N LEU A 181 1.23 16.93 -11.34
CA LEU A 181 0.53 15.65 -11.27
C LEU A 181 -0.47 15.74 -10.11
N PRO A 182 -1.73 16.14 -10.37
CA PRO A 182 -2.72 16.30 -9.32
C PRO A 182 -3.05 14.92 -8.73
N ALA A 183 -2.46 14.63 -7.57
CA ALA A 183 -2.63 13.36 -6.89
C ALA A 183 -2.68 13.56 -5.37
N GLY A 184 -3.53 12.79 -4.71
CA GLY A 184 -3.64 12.73 -3.26
C GLY A 184 -3.28 11.34 -2.75
N GLY A 185 -2.86 11.29 -1.49
CA GLY A 185 -2.74 10.05 -0.74
C GLY A 185 -4.10 9.63 -0.19
N LEU A 186 -4.37 8.34 -0.18
CA LEU A 186 -5.57 7.76 0.42
C LEU A 186 -5.12 6.63 1.35
N GLN A 187 -5.42 6.78 2.63
CA GLN A 187 -5.27 5.73 3.63
C GLN A 187 -6.67 5.26 4.03
N ILE A 188 -6.93 3.97 3.93
CA ILE A 188 -8.24 3.38 4.22
C ILE A 188 -8.08 2.35 5.31
N GLU A 189 -8.95 2.43 6.31
CA GLU A 189 -9.02 1.48 7.41
C GLU A 189 -10.45 1.03 7.65
N GLY A 190 -10.62 -0.17 8.20
CA GLY A 190 -11.90 -0.70 8.58
C GLY A 190 -12.05 -0.78 10.09
N ARG A 191 -13.26 -0.57 10.58
CA ARG A 191 -13.63 -0.81 11.96
C ARG A 191 -14.97 -1.51 12.07
N VAL A 192 -15.14 -2.25 13.16
CA VAL A 192 -16.39 -2.91 13.55
C VAL A 192 -16.66 -2.61 15.02
N GLY A 193 -17.83 -2.04 15.32
CA GLY A 193 -18.09 -1.48 16.65
C GLY A 193 -17.01 -0.47 17.08
N ALA A 194 -16.30 -0.77 18.18
CA ALA A 194 -15.21 0.05 18.71
C ALA A 194 -13.80 -0.43 18.30
N SER A 195 -13.70 -1.56 17.57
CA SER A 195 -12.44 -2.23 17.27
C SER A 195 -12.03 -2.03 15.81
N MET A 196 -10.73 -1.93 15.57
CA MET A 196 -10.17 -1.92 14.20
C MET A 196 -10.19 -3.33 13.62
N ILE A 197 -10.56 -3.43 12.35
CA ILE A 197 -10.55 -4.71 11.63
C ILE A 197 -9.12 -5.00 11.17
N PRO A 198 -8.56 -6.19 11.44
CA PRO A 198 -7.26 -6.59 10.93
C PRO A 198 -7.16 -6.50 9.39
N PRO A 199 -6.03 -6.02 8.83
CA PRO A 199 -5.87 -5.87 7.37
C PRO A 199 -6.05 -7.16 6.56
N ASN A 200 -5.85 -8.33 7.18
CA ASN A 200 -6.03 -9.62 6.54
C ASN A 200 -7.49 -10.13 6.53
N GLN A 201 -8.39 -9.43 7.22
CA GLN A 201 -9.82 -9.77 7.28
C GLN A 201 -10.68 -8.79 6.48
N ILE A 202 -10.10 -7.73 5.92
CA ILE A 202 -10.82 -6.71 5.16
C ILE A 202 -10.12 -6.43 3.84
N SER A 203 -10.92 -6.23 2.80
CA SER A 203 -10.42 -5.80 1.49
C SER A 203 -11.20 -4.60 0.99
N PHE A 204 -10.50 -3.70 0.31
CA PHE A 204 -11.08 -2.52 -0.29
C PHE A 204 -10.91 -2.56 -1.81
N SER A 205 -11.97 -2.25 -2.53
CA SER A 205 -11.93 -2.03 -3.98
C SER A 205 -12.32 -0.60 -4.27
N ILE A 206 -11.45 0.13 -4.99
CA ILE A 206 -11.63 1.55 -5.29
C ILE A 206 -12.12 1.68 -6.73
N TYR A 207 -13.18 2.45 -6.92
CA TYR A 207 -13.79 2.72 -8.22
C TYR A 207 -13.82 4.22 -8.49
N LYS A 208 -13.70 4.59 -9.76
CA LYS A 208 -13.80 5.99 -10.19
C LYS A 208 -15.25 6.43 -10.32
N GLY A 209 -15.57 7.61 -9.80
CA GLY A 209 -16.92 8.18 -9.83
C GLY A 209 -17.63 8.09 -8.49
N SER A 210 -18.95 8.14 -8.51
CA SER A 210 -19.80 7.95 -7.32
C SER A 210 -20.52 6.61 -7.37
N GLN A 211 -20.83 6.02 -6.22
CA GLN A 211 -21.63 4.80 -6.13
C GLN A 211 -23.04 4.95 -6.77
N PHE A 212 -23.49 6.19 -7.00
CA PHE A 212 -24.81 6.48 -7.58
C PHE A 212 -24.80 6.62 -9.11
N GLU A 213 -23.65 6.56 -9.79
CA GLU A 213 -23.56 6.71 -11.26
C GLU A 213 -24.12 5.51 -12.06
N GLY A 214 -24.57 4.44 -11.39
CA GLY A 214 -25.30 3.32 -12.01
C GLY A 214 -24.53 2.50 -13.06
N THR A 215 -23.29 2.87 -13.35
CA THR A 215 -22.43 2.21 -14.33
C THR A 215 -21.50 1.25 -13.60
N GLU A 216 -21.71 -0.04 -13.78
CA GLU A 216 -20.79 -1.06 -13.28
C GLU A 216 -19.48 -0.95 -14.07
N ARG A 217 -18.40 -0.60 -13.37
CA ARG A 217 -17.06 -0.43 -13.94
C ARG A 217 -16.10 -1.37 -13.23
N ALA A 218 -15.04 -1.77 -13.91
CA ALA A 218 -13.94 -2.45 -13.25
C ALA A 218 -13.35 -1.54 -12.16
N PRO A 219 -12.94 -2.09 -11.00
CA PRO A 219 -12.26 -1.32 -9.98
C PRO A 219 -10.98 -0.73 -10.56
N LEU A 220 -10.69 0.53 -10.21
CA LEU A 220 -9.41 1.17 -10.51
C LEU A 220 -8.29 0.46 -9.76
N VAL A 221 -8.55 0.10 -8.50
CA VAL A 221 -7.64 -0.69 -7.68
C VAL A 221 -8.44 -1.74 -6.91
N PRO A 222 -8.27 -3.03 -7.23
CA PRO A 222 -8.90 -4.12 -6.49
C PRO A 222 -8.06 -4.54 -5.27
N ASN A 223 -8.72 -5.10 -4.25
CA ASN A 223 -8.09 -5.85 -3.15
C ASN A 223 -6.98 -5.10 -2.39
N VAL A 224 -7.21 -3.83 -2.07
CA VAL A 224 -6.32 -3.04 -1.21
C VAL A 224 -6.48 -3.50 0.24
N ALA A 225 -5.37 -3.70 0.94
CA ALA A 225 -5.36 -4.02 2.36
C ALA A 225 -5.58 -2.76 3.21
N GLY A 226 -6.11 -2.94 4.43
CA GLY A 226 -6.27 -1.82 5.36
C GLY A 226 -4.94 -1.27 5.88
N GLY A 227 -4.86 0.05 6.02
CA GLY A 227 -3.70 0.77 6.56
C GLY A 227 -2.65 1.16 5.53
N ASP A 228 -2.72 0.66 4.30
CA ASP A 228 -1.80 1.05 3.24
C ASP A 228 -2.14 2.45 2.69
N VAL A 229 -1.11 3.23 2.38
CA VAL A 229 -1.25 4.54 1.74
C VAL A 229 -1.11 4.37 0.23
N MET A 230 -2.16 4.72 -0.50
CA MET A 230 -2.18 4.67 -1.95
C MET A 230 -2.20 6.05 -2.58
N LEU A 231 -1.52 6.22 -3.71
CA LEU A 231 -1.57 7.43 -4.50
C LEU A 231 -2.65 7.33 -5.59
N LEU A 232 -3.62 8.25 -5.56
CA LEU A 232 -4.66 8.35 -6.58
C LEU A 232 -4.67 9.73 -7.23
N PRO A 233 -5.07 9.83 -8.52
CA PRO A 233 -5.34 11.12 -9.13
C PRO A 233 -6.44 11.88 -8.37
N GLU A 234 -6.37 13.21 -8.39
CA GLU A 234 -7.45 14.05 -7.87
C GLU A 234 -8.79 13.70 -8.55
N GLY A 235 -9.84 13.58 -7.74
CA GLY A 235 -11.18 13.26 -8.24
C GLY A 235 -12.10 12.63 -7.20
N THR A 236 -13.29 12.28 -7.66
CA THR A 236 -14.30 11.56 -6.87
C THR A 236 -14.19 10.07 -7.14
N TYR A 237 -14.22 9.29 -6.07
CA TYR A 237 -14.16 7.83 -6.09
C TYR A 237 -15.20 7.27 -5.14
N TYR A 238 -15.50 5.99 -5.28
CA TYR A 238 -16.21 5.25 -4.25
C TYR A 238 -15.45 3.97 -3.91
N ILE A 239 -15.50 3.61 -2.64
CA ILE A 239 -14.83 2.45 -2.07
C ILE A 239 -15.90 1.41 -1.79
N VAL A 240 -15.65 0.18 -2.21
CA VAL A 240 -16.38 -1.02 -1.77
C VAL A 240 -15.48 -1.73 -0.77
N SER A 241 -15.91 -1.75 0.48
CA SER A 241 -15.24 -2.43 1.58
C SER A 241 -15.92 -3.74 1.87
N THR A 242 -15.17 -4.84 1.89
CA THR A 242 -15.66 -6.18 2.20
C THR A 242 -14.97 -6.68 3.44
N TYR A 243 -15.72 -6.96 4.50
CA TYR A 243 -15.22 -7.51 5.75
C TYR A 243 -15.56 -9.00 5.85
N GLY A 244 -14.52 -9.81 6.00
CA GLY A 244 -14.61 -11.26 5.97
C GLY A 244 -14.94 -11.80 4.59
N ASP A 245 -15.54 -12.98 4.57
CA ASP A 245 -15.76 -13.79 3.37
C ASP A 245 -17.24 -14.19 3.19
N ALA A 246 -18.15 -13.42 3.80
CA ALA A 246 -19.60 -13.62 3.74
C ALA A 246 -20.31 -12.40 3.14
N ASN A 247 -21.15 -11.70 3.93
CA ASN A 247 -22.08 -10.69 3.43
C ASN A 247 -21.85 -9.26 3.98
N SER A 248 -20.74 -8.98 4.68
CA SER A 248 -20.47 -7.64 5.19
C SER A 248 -19.79 -6.76 4.14
N VAL A 249 -20.60 -6.03 3.37
CA VAL A 249 -20.11 -5.09 2.33
C VAL A 249 -20.63 -3.68 2.60
N VAL A 250 -19.74 -2.70 2.56
CA VAL A 250 -20.05 -1.27 2.73
C VAL A 250 -19.56 -0.49 1.52
N ARG A 251 -20.38 0.45 1.03
CA ARG A 251 -19.99 1.36 -0.04
C ARG A 251 -19.91 2.79 0.48
N SER A 252 -18.89 3.54 0.07
CA SER A 252 -18.69 4.92 0.54
C SER A 252 -18.04 5.78 -0.54
N ASP A 253 -18.62 6.95 -0.78
CA ASP A 253 -18.04 7.95 -1.68
C ASP A 253 -16.95 8.74 -0.97
N ILE A 254 -15.88 9.06 -1.70
CA ILE A 254 -14.74 9.82 -1.23
C ILE A 254 -14.28 10.83 -2.28
N SER A 255 -13.60 11.87 -1.82
CA SER A 255 -12.95 12.85 -2.70
C SER A 255 -11.46 12.91 -2.37
N VAL A 256 -10.64 12.65 -3.37
CA VAL A 256 -9.18 12.74 -3.28
C VAL A 256 -8.75 14.12 -3.76
N GLN A 257 -8.01 14.84 -2.94
CA GLN A 257 -7.51 16.18 -3.24
C GLN A 257 -6.00 16.14 -3.51
N ALA A 258 -5.55 16.92 -4.49
CA ALA A 258 -4.13 16.98 -4.83
C ALA A 258 -3.28 17.49 -3.65
N GLY A 259 -2.19 16.79 -3.36
CA GLY A 259 -1.22 17.14 -2.32
C GLY A 259 -1.67 16.91 -0.89
N LYS A 260 -2.80 16.24 -0.67
CA LYS A 260 -3.31 15.92 0.66
C LYS A 260 -3.36 14.41 0.88
N LEU A 261 -3.20 14.00 2.14
CA LEU A 261 -3.54 12.67 2.60
C LEU A 261 -4.99 12.70 3.07
N THR A 262 -5.82 11.83 2.49
CA THR A 262 -7.20 11.61 2.90
C THR A 262 -7.25 10.32 3.72
N ASP A 263 -7.53 10.44 5.01
CA ASP A 263 -7.72 9.32 5.91
C ASP A 263 -9.20 8.93 5.97
N VAL A 264 -9.52 7.68 5.68
CA VAL A 264 -10.89 7.17 5.61
C VAL A 264 -11.04 5.94 6.50
N THR A 265 -11.97 6.02 7.46
CA THR A 265 -12.34 4.87 8.30
C THR A 265 -13.74 4.38 7.95
N ILE A 266 -13.81 3.17 7.38
CA ILE A 266 -15.07 2.53 6.99
C ILE A 266 -15.61 1.71 8.16
N SER A 267 -16.85 1.98 8.55
CA SER A 267 -17.51 1.29 9.66
C SER A 267 -18.39 0.16 9.14
N HIS A 268 -18.01 -1.08 9.45
CA HIS A 268 -18.83 -2.25 9.18
C HIS A 268 -19.83 -2.50 10.32
N ARG A 269 -21.01 -2.99 9.95
CA ARG A 269 -22.00 -3.54 10.89
C ARG A 269 -21.98 -5.05 10.78
N ALA A 270 -21.18 -5.71 11.60
CA ALA A 270 -20.94 -7.15 11.52
C ALA A 270 -20.41 -7.69 12.85
N ALA A 271 -20.33 -9.01 12.98
CA ALA A 271 -19.68 -9.67 14.11
C ALA A 271 -19.10 -11.02 13.70
N LEU A 272 -18.10 -11.50 14.44
CA LEU A 272 -17.57 -12.85 14.31
C LEU A 272 -18.46 -13.83 15.06
N ILE A 273 -19.02 -14.79 14.34
CA ILE A 273 -19.91 -15.82 14.88
C ILE A 273 -19.23 -17.17 14.81
N THR A 274 -19.06 -17.81 15.97
CA THR A 274 -18.57 -19.19 16.07
C THR A 274 -19.75 -20.13 16.24
N LEU A 275 -19.77 -21.22 15.48
CA LEU A 275 -20.85 -22.19 15.51
C LEU A 275 -20.37 -23.45 16.22
N LYS A 276 -21.23 -24.08 17.03
CA LYS A 276 -20.96 -25.42 17.58
C LYS A 276 -22.24 -26.22 17.76
N LEU A 277 -22.17 -27.51 17.47
CA LEU A 277 -23.29 -28.45 17.62
C LEU A 277 -23.01 -29.27 18.86
N VAL A 278 -23.94 -29.29 19.81
CA VAL A 278 -23.76 -29.97 21.11
C VAL A 278 -24.93 -30.91 21.38
N SER A 279 -24.67 -32.04 22.04
CA SER A 279 -25.74 -32.98 22.43
C SER A 279 -26.61 -32.41 23.56
N ASP A 280 -25.96 -31.81 24.54
CA ASP A 280 -26.58 -31.14 25.68
C ASP A 280 -26.10 -29.69 25.75
N LYS A 281 -26.91 -28.81 26.34
CA LYS A 281 -26.55 -27.39 26.47
C LYS A 281 -25.22 -27.22 27.22
N GLY A 282 -24.29 -26.49 26.62
CA GLY A 282 -22.92 -26.32 27.15
C GLY A 282 -22.04 -27.57 27.08
N GLY A 283 -22.46 -28.61 26.35
CA GLY A 283 -21.70 -29.84 26.13
C GLY A 283 -20.54 -29.68 25.13
N GLU A 284 -19.92 -30.81 24.81
CA GLU A 284 -18.83 -30.86 23.84
C GLU A 284 -19.35 -30.70 22.41
N ALA A 285 -18.56 -30.01 21.58
CA ALA A 285 -18.90 -29.80 20.18
C ALA A 285 -18.70 -31.08 19.36
N LEU A 286 -19.75 -31.50 18.66
CA LEU A 286 -19.72 -32.62 17.73
C LEU A 286 -18.86 -32.26 16.51
N ALA A 287 -17.78 -33.01 16.34
CA ALA A 287 -16.91 -32.91 15.17
C ALA A 287 -17.60 -33.41 13.89
N ASN A 288 -16.99 -33.15 12.74
CA ASN A 288 -17.50 -33.55 11.42
C ASN A 288 -18.92 -33.03 11.10
N THR A 289 -19.29 -31.91 11.71
CA THR A 289 -20.56 -31.23 11.44
C THR A 289 -20.40 -30.35 10.20
N ALA A 290 -21.29 -30.53 9.23
CA ALA A 290 -21.43 -29.63 8.09
C ALA A 290 -22.41 -28.51 8.46
N TRP A 291 -21.99 -27.27 8.25
CA TRP A 291 -22.67 -26.06 8.64
C TRP A 291 -23.10 -25.29 7.40
N SER A 292 -24.33 -24.80 7.39
CA SER A 292 -24.82 -23.85 6.40
C SER A 292 -25.49 -22.69 7.14
N VAL A 293 -25.03 -21.46 6.89
CA VAL A 293 -25.65 -20.24 7.40
C VAL A 293 -26.50 -19.63 6.29
N LEU A 294 -27.73 -19.29 6.62
CA LEU A 294 -28.74 -18.82 5.67
C LEU A 294 -29.35 -17.49 6.10
N THR A 295 -29.75 -16.70 5.11
CA THR A 295 -30.64 -15.54 5.32
C THR A 295 -32.03 -16.02 5.76
N PRO A 296 -32.89 -15.14 6.31
CA PRO A 296 -34.28 -15.49 6.59
C PRO A 296 -35.06 -15.93 5.36
N GLY A 297 -34.64 -15.48 4.17
CA GLY A 297 -35.18 -15.87 2.86
C GLY A 297 -34.77 -17.26 2.38
N GLY A 298 -33.82 -17.91 3.07
CA GLY A 298 -33.33 -19.25 2.72
C GLY A 298 -32.13 -19.27 1.76
N ASP A 299 -31.53 -18.11 1.46
CA ASP A 299 -30.30 -18.05 0.68
C ASP A 299 -29.11 -18.48 1.52
N VAL A 300 -28.28 -19.38 0.99
CA VAL A 300 -27.06 -19.83 1.68
C VAL A 300 -25.99 -18.76 1.56
N ILE A 301 -25.50 -18.27 2.70
CA ILE A 301 -24.44 -17.26 2.80
C ILE A 301 -23.08 -17.93 2.88
N LYS A 302 -22.96 -18.96 3.72
CA LYS A 302 -21.70 -19.63 4.00
C LYS A 302 -21.93 -21.10 4.33
N GLU A 303 -21.04 -21.94 3.81
CA GLU A 303 -20.94 -23.34 4.18
C GLU A 303 -19.57 -23.60 4.80
N SER A 304 -19.52 -24.48 5.80
CA SER A 304 -18.30 -24.81 6.53
C SER A 304 -18.39 -26.21 7.11
N ILE A 305 -17.25 -26.83 7.43
CA ILE A 305 -17.21 -28.16 8.06
C ILE A 305 -16.26 -28.09 9.25
N GLY A 306 -16.70 -28.53 10.42
CA GLY A 306 -15.88 -28.54 11.62
C GLY A 306 -16.70 -28.54 12.91
N ALA A 307 -16.00 -28.65 14.05
CA ALA A 307 -16.62 -28.54 15.37
C ALA A 307 -16.88 -27.08 15.78
N PHE A 308 -16.01 -26.17 15.34
CA PHE A 308 -16.03 -24.74 15.67
C PHE A 308 -15.74 -23.84 14.45
N PRO A 309 -16.51 -23.89 13.36
CA PRO A 309 -16.30 -22.93 12.28
C PRO A 309 -16.69 -21.52 12.74
N SER A 310 -15.92 -20.53 12.29
CA SER A 310 -16.17 -19.12 12.53
C SER A 310 -16.51 -18.42 11.22
N VAL A 311 -17.50 -17.54 11.24
CA VAL A 311 -17.94 -16.75 10.08
C VAL A 311 -18.17 -15.30 10.50
N ILE A 312 -17.77 -14.35 9.65
CA ILE A 312 -18.06 -12.93 9.87
C ILE A 312 -19.39 -12.64 9.18
N LEU A 313 -20.41 -12.20 9.91
CA LEU A 313 -21.74 -11.93 9.35
C LEU A 313 -22.11 -10.47 9.54
N ALA A 314 -22.77 -9.87 8.55
CA ALA A 314 -23.39 -8.57 8.72
C ALA A 314 -24.47 -8.59 9.81
N GLU A 315 -24.76 -7.45 10.42
CA GLU A 315 -25.84 -7.35 11.39
C GLU A 315 -27.19 -7.75 10.78
N GLY A 316 -27.95 -8.60 11.48
CA GLY A 316 -29.24 -9.09 11.02
C GLY A 316 -29.64 -10.43 11.62
N GLU A 317 -30.79 -10.94 11.16
CA GLU A 317 -31.31 -12.26 11.54
C GLU A 317 -30.83 -13.34 10.57
N TYR A 318 -30.49 -14.51 11.12
CA TYR A 318 -29.98 -15.64 10.36
C TYR A 318 -30.53 -16.96 10.87
N ARG A 319 -30.40 -17.99 10.04
CA ARG A 319 -30.63 -19.38 10.42
C ARG A 319 -29.37 -20.17 10.15
N VAL A 320 -29.00 -21.03 11.07
CA VAL A 320 -27.93 -22.00 10.87
C VAL A 320 -28.51 -23.40 10.78
N ILE A 321 -28.00 -24.18 9.84
CA ILE A 321 -28.27 -25.61 9.67
C ILE A 321 -26.98 -26.37 9.97
N ALA A 322 -27.05 -27.33 10.88
CA ALA A 322 -25.98 -28.23 11.25
C ALA A 322 -26.37 -29.65 10.83
N LYS A 323 -25.58 -30.26 9.96
CA LYS A 323 -25.74 -31.64 9.52
C LYS A 323 -24.62 -32.50 10.09
N ASN A 324 -24.99 -33.50 10.88
CA ASN A 324 -24.04 -34.41 11.52
C ASN A 324 -24.61 -35.83 11.45
N GLU A 325 -23.78 -36.79 11.00
CA GLU A 325 -24.17 -38.22 10.88
C GLU A 325 -25.51 -38.47 10.16
N GLY A 326 -25.84 -37.64 9.17
CA GLY A 326 -27.09 -37.74 8.39
C GLY A 326 -28.32 -37.11 9.05
N LYS A 327 -28.22 -36.63 10.29
CA LYS A 327 -29.24 -35.81 10.95
C LYS A 327 -29.02 -34.34 10.65
N VAL A 328 -30.11 -33.57 10.65
CA VAL A 328 -30.12 -32.13 10.37
C VAL A 328 -30.76 -31.40 11.54
N PHE A 329 -30.07 -30.38 12.03
CA PHE A 329 -30.49 -29.54 13.15
C PHE A 329 -30.47 -28.09 12.69
N GLU A 330 -31.41 -27.28 13.16
CA GLU A 330 -31.47 -25.87 12.79
C GLU A 330 -31.72 -24.97 13.99
N ARG A 331 -31.22 -23.73 13.91
CA ARG A 331 -31.43 -22.70 14.93
C ARG A 331 -31.44 -21.32 14.29
N GLY A 332 -32.38 -20.48 14.70
CA GLY A 332 -32.37 -19.04 14.40
C GLY A 332 -31.50 -18.27 15.38
N PHE A 333 -30.81 -17.23 14.91
CA PHE A 333 -30.02 -16.32 15.74
C PHE A 333 -29.96 -14.93 15.12
N GLU A 334 -29.63 -13.94 15.95
CA GLU A 334 -29.46 -12.54 15.55
C GLU A 334 -27.99 -12.14 15.76
N VAL A 335 -27.45 -11.40 14.82
CA VAL A 335 -26.10 -10.85 14.84
C VAL A 335 -26.18 -9.37 15.15
N PHE A 336 -25.50 -8.94 16.21
CA PHE A 336 -25.39 -7.54 16.60
C PHE A 336 -24.04 -6.97 16.19
N ASN A 337 -24.00 -5.69 15.80
CA ASN A 337 -22.77 -5.04 15.38
C ASN A 337 -21.69 -5.03 16.48
N GLY A 338 -20.51 -5.58 16.17
CA GLY A 338 -19.34 -5.60 17.04
C GLY A 338 -19.46 -6.52 18.25
N VAL A 339 -20.50 -7.37 18.31
CA VAL A 339 -20.69 -8.34 19.39
C VAL A 339 -20.38 -9.73 18.84
N ASP A 340 -19.12 -10.12 18.98
CA ASP A 340 -18.70 -11.47 18.65
C ASP A 340 -19.45 -12.47 19.54
N GLY A 341 -19.87 -13.59 18.94
CA GLY A 341 -20.81 -14.50 19.58
C GLY A 341 -20.55 -15.96 19.25
N GLU A 342 -21.06 -16.83 20.10
CA GLU A 342 -21.08 -18.27 19.89
C GLU A 342 -22.52 -18.77 19.81
N ILE A 343 -22.83 -19.55 18.78
CA ILE A 343 -24.16 -20.12 18.53
C ILE A 343 -24.10 -21.62 18.75
N GLU A 344 -24.76 -22.07 19.81
CA GLU A 344 -24.93 -23.49 20.10
C GLU A 344 -26.16 -24.03 19.38
N VAL A 345 -26.01 -25.09 18.58
CA VAL A 345 -27.14 -25.86 18.06
C VAL A 345 -27.27 -27.14 18.88
N LEU A 346 -28.50 -27.50 19.27
CA LEU A 346 -28.74 -28.69 20.09
C LEU A 346 -29.13 -29.87 19.20
N ALA A 347 -28.43 -30.99 19.36
CA ALA A 347 -28.70 -32.23 18.65
C ALA A 347 -29.81 -33.04 19.36
N HIS A 348 -31.05 -32.55 19.29
CA HIS A 348 -32.22 -33.20 19.88
C HIS A 348 -32.83 -34.31 19.02
#